data_AF-A0A196M8S4-F1
#
_entry.id   AF-A0A196M8S4-F1
#
_cell.length_a   1.000
_cell.length_b   1.000
_cell.length_c   1.000
_cell.angle_alpha   90.00
_cell.angle_beta   90.00
_cell.angle_gamma   90.00
#
_symmetry.space_group_name_H-M   'P 1'
#
loop_
_entity.id
_entity.type
_entity.pdbx_description
1 polymer ?
#
loop_
_entity_poly.entity_id
_entity_poly.type
_entity_poly.pdbx_seq_one_letter_code
_entity_poly.pdbx_strand_id
1 'polypeptide(L)'
;MHRRRAILCALVALAGCGAEPDDGVGGVSASEARALNEAAALLDARSGAARDEAGLNPAARAAAAADRRRMVPTPIPETAAR
;
A
#
# COMPACT_ATOMS: atom_id res chain seq x y z
N MET A 1 0.06 -24.44 39.72
CA MET A 1 0.18 -22.97 39.65
C MET A 1 1.16 -22.46 38.57
N HIS A 2 2.12 -23.26 38.09
CA HIS A 2 3.10 -22.84 37.07
C HIS A 2 2.51 -22.55 35.68
N ARG A 3 1.49 -23.29 35.23
CA ARG A 3 0.81 -23.03 33.95
C ARG A 3 0.20 -21.62 33.86
N ARG A 4 -0.43 -21.15 34.94
CA ARG A 4 -1.03 -19.80 34.99
C ARG A 4 0.03 -18.70 34.92
N ARG A 5 1.18 -18.91 35.58
CA ARG A 5 2.31 -17.97 35.52
C ARG A 5 2.92 -17.90 34.11
N ALA A 6 3.05 -19.04 33.42
CA ALA A 6 3.56 -19.08 32.06
C ALA A 6 2.66 -18.34 31.06
N ILE A 7 1.33 -18.50 31.18
CA ILE A 7 0.35 -17.78 30.34
C ILE A 7 0.43 -16.27 30.58
N LEU A 8 0.55 -15.82 31.84
CA LEU A 8 0.67 -14.40 32.14
C LEU A 8 1.94 -13.78 31.54
N CYS A 9 3.08 -14.46 31.64
CA CYS A 9 4.33 -13.98 31.04
C CYS A 9 4.24 -13.87 29.51
N ALA A 10 3.56 -14.83 28.85
CA ALA A 10 3.37 -14.79 27.40
C ALA A 10 2.49 -13.60 26.96
N LEU A 11 1.43 -13.29 27.72
CA LEU A 11 0.56 -12.15 27.43
C LEU A 11 1.28 -10.81 27.60
N VAL A 12 2.14 -10.68 28.62
CA VAL A 12 2.95 -9.47 28.83
C VAL A 12 3.98 -9.28 27.72
N ALA A 13 4.58 -10.37 27.21
CA ALA A 13 5.52 -10.31 26.09
C ALA A 13 4.84 -9.85 24.78
N LEU A 14 3.57 -10.21 24.54
CA LEU A 14 2.81 -9.76 23.38
C LEU A 14 2.35 -8.30 23.49
N ALA A 15 2.10 -7.79 24.71
CA ALA A 15 1.61 -6.44 24.94
C ALA A 15 2.63 -5.33 24.57
N GLY A 16 3.92 -5.68 24.42
CA GLY A 16 4.96 -4.74 23.97
C GLY A 16 5.14 -4.63 22.46
N CYS A 17 4.45 -5.44 21.64
CA CYS A 17 4.71 -5.58 20.20
C CYS A 17 3.73 -4.79 19.32
N GLY A 18 3.39 -3.54 19.68
CA GLY A 18 2.66 -2.66 18.76
C GLY A 18 1.60 -1.75 19.36
N ALA A 19 1.71 -1.37 20.62
CA ALA A 19 0.82 -0.37 21.23
C ALA A 19 1.53 0.98 21.38
N GLU A 20 2.06 1.52 20.28
CA GLU A 20 2.30 2.97 20.22
C GLU A 20 1.04 3.62 19.64
N PRO A 21 0.52 4.70 20.24
CA PRO A 21 -0.58 5.48 19.69
C PRO A 21 -0.05 6.34 18.52
N ASP A 22 0.55 5.70 17.52
CA ASP A 22 0.99 6.38 16.31
C ASP A 22 -0.25 6.69 15.47
N ASP A 23 -0.33 7.91 14.94
CA ASP A 23 -1.43 8.36 14.07
C ASP A 23 -1.34 7.75 12.64
N GLY A 24 -0.34 6.90 12.44
CA GLY A 24 0.04 6.23 11.23
C GLY A 24 -0.34 4.75 11.15
N VAL A 25 -0.69 4.28 9.96
CA VAL A 25 -0.84 2.84 9.69
C VAL A 25 0.52 2.25 9.32
N GLY A 26 0.95 1.20 10.02
CA GLY A 26 2.17 0.46 9.66
C GLY A 26 3.49 1.09 10.15
N GLY A 27 3.46 1.93 11.18
CA GLY A 27 4.67 2.54 11.78
C GLY A 27 5.21 3.74 11.01
N VAL A 28 4.34 4.42 10.25
CA VAL A 28 4.65 5.62 9.46
C VAL A 28 3.60 6.67 9.76
N SER A 29 4.00 7.82 10.31
CA SER A 29 3.06 8.89 10.69
C SER A 29 2.24 9.39 9.49
N ALA A 30 1.07 9.97 9.77
CA ALA A 30 0.21 10.51 8.71
C ALA A 30 0.91 11.59 7.86
N SER A 31 1.82 12.36 8.47
CA SER A 31 2.60 13.40 7.79
C SER A 31 3.69 12.82 6.88
N GLU A 32 4.36 11.75 7.33
CA GLU A 32 5.38 11.05 6.56
C GLU A 32 4.77 10.34 5.35
N ALA A 33 3.61 9.69 5.54
CA ALA A 33 2.85 9.09 4.45
C ALA A 33 2.45 10.12 3.38
N ARG A 34 2.05 11.33 3.78
CA ARG A 34 1.73 12.43 2.84
C ARG A 34 2.96 12.89 2.06
N ALA A 35 4.08 13.11 2.73
CA ALA A 35 5.33 13.52 2.09
C ALA A 35 5.80 12.48 1.06
N LEU A 36 5.63 11.19 1.36
CA LEU A 36 5.97 10.10 0.46
C LEU A 36 5.07 10.08 -0.79
N ASN A 37 3.76 10.31 -0.62
CA ASN A 37 2.81 10.43 -1.72
C ASN A 37 3.11 11.64 -2.62
N GLU A 38 3.48 12.78 -2.05
CA GLU A 38 3.89 13.96 -2.82
C GLU A 38 5.17 13.70 -3.63
N ALA A 39 6.16 13.05 -3.04
CA ALA A 39 7.37 12.65 -3.74
C ALA A 39 7.07 11.70 -4.91
N ALA A 40 6.15 10.75 -4.71
CA ALA A 40 5.69 9.84 -5.75
C ALA A 40 4.94 10.58 -6.87
N ALA A 41 4.09 11.56 -6.55
CA ALA A 41 3.40 12.38 -7.54
C ALA A 41 4.38 13.20 -8.39
N LEU A 42 5.42 13.78 -7.78
CA LEU A 42 6.49 14.46 -8.51
C LEU A 42 7.28 13.52 -9.42
N LEU A 43 7.49 12.27 -9.00
CA LEU A 43 8.13 11.25 -9.84
C LEU A 43 7.23 10.85 -11.01
N ASP A 44 5.95 10.57 -10.77
CA ASP A 44 5.00 10.22 -11.84
C ASP A 44 4.82 11.37 -12.82
N ALA A 45 4.83 12.63 -12.38
CA ALA A 45 4.82 13.79 -13.27
C ALA A 45 6.05 13.82 -14.20
N ARG A 46 7.24 13.47 -13.70
CA ARG A 46 8.45 13.34 -14.52
C ARG A 46 8.40 12.12 -15.44
N SER A 47 7.92 10.98 -14.94
CA SER A 47 7.86 9.73 -15.67
C SER A 47 6.73 9.69 -16.69
N GLY A 48 5.63 10.41 -16.47
CA GLY A 48 4.52 10.56 -17.40
C GLY A 48 4.95 11.25 -18.71
N ALA A 49 5.91 12.19 -18.64
CA ALA A 49 6.55 12.75 -19.83
C ALA A 49 7.49 11.77 -20.54
N ALA A 50 8.01 10.75 -19.83
CA ALA A 50 8.88 9.70 -20.38
C ALA A 50 8.14 8.42 -20.82
N ARG A 51 6.83 8.31 -20.55
CA ARG A 51 5.95 7.23 -21.05
C ARG A 51 5.57 7.41 -22.52
N ASP A 52 6.41 8.09 -23.30
CA ASP A 52 6.17 8.24 -24.72
C ASP A 52 6.34 6.86 -25.38
N GLU A 53 5.23 6.22 -25.73
CA GLU A 53 5.20 4.95 -26.48
C GLU A 53 5.85 5.07 -27.86
N ALA A 54 6.36 6.25 -28.21
CA ALA A 54 7.04 6.60 -29.45
C ALA A 54 8.18 5.65 -29.85
N GLY A 55 8.76 4.89 -28.89
CA GLY A 55 9.80 3.89 -29.16
C GLY A 55 9.36 2.42 -29.16
N LEU A 56 8.09 2.11 -28.90
CA LEU A 56 7.63 0.73 -28.75
C LEU A 56 7.28 0.10 -30.10
N ASN A 57 7.74 -1.14 -30.31
CA ASN A 57 7.29 -1.93 -31.46
C ASN A 57 5.80 -2.33 -31.30
N PRO A 58 5.11 -2.75 -32.38
CA PRO A 58 3.67 -3.06 -32.34
C PRO A 58 3.29 -4.15 -31.33
N ALA A 59 4.14 -5.16 -31.13
CA ALA A 59 3.90 -6.23 -30.16
C ALA A 59 4.00 -5.71 -28.72
N ALA A 60 4.98 -4.85 -28.43
CA ALA A 60 5.17 -4.24 -27.12
C ALA A 60 4.00 -3.31 -26.76
N ARG A 61 3.48 -2.54 -27.74
CA ARG A 61 2.27 -1.73 -27.55
C ARG A 61 1.03 -2.58 -27.27
N ALA A 62 0.84 -3.67 -28.00
CA ALA A 62 -0.28 -4.59 -27.79
C ALA A 62 -0.24 -5.23 -26.39
N ALA A 63 0.95 -5.63 -25.93
CA ALA A 63 1.15 -6.17 -24.58
C ALA A 63 0.83 -5.12 -23.50
N ALA A 64 1.32 -3.88 -23.63
CA ALA A 64 1.02 -2.80 -22.69
C ALA A 64 -0.47 -2.43 -22.65
N ALA A 65 -1.18 -2.51 -23.79
CA ALA A 65 -2.62 -2.30 -23.85
C ALA A 65 -3.40 -3.44 -23.17
N ALA A 66 -2.97 -4.69 -23.35
CA ALA A 66 -3.58 -5.85 -22.69
C ALA A 66 -3.39 -5.80 -21.17
N ASP A 67 -2.20 -5.43 -20.69
CA ASP A 67 -1.91 -5.32 -19.26
C ASP A 67 -2.76 -4.24 -18.57
N ARG A 68 -2.94 -3.07 -19.20
CA ARG A 68 -3.86 -2.03 -18.69
C ARG A 68 -5.30 -2.52 -18.52
N ARG A 69 -5.79 -3.37 -19.43
CA ARG A 69 -7.13 -3.98 -19.31
C ARG A 69 -7.23 -4.97 -18.16
N ARG A 70 -6.11 -5.56 -17.74
CA ARG A 70 -6.04 -6.46 -16.58
C ARG A 70 -6.13 -5.72 -15.25
N MET A 71 -5.67 -4.47 -15.20
CA MET A 71 -5.56 -3.68 -13.98
C MET A 71 -6.79 -2.83 -13.61
N VAL A 72 -7.89 -2.85 -14.38
CA VAL A 72 -9.12 -2.13 -13.98
C VAL A 72 -9.66 -2.76 -12.69
N PRO A 73 -9.53 -2.10 -11.52
CA PRO A 73 -10.12 -2.62 -10.29
C PRO A 73 -11.63 -2.47 -10.45
N THR A 74 -12.38 -3.58 -10.34
CA THR A 74 -13.83 -3.50 -10.25
C THR A 74 -14.16 -2.64 -9.03
N PRO A 75 -14.86 -1.50 -9.16
CA PRO A 75 -15.28 -0.74 -7.99
C PRO A 75 -16.17 -1.65 -7.14
N ILE A 76 -15.78 -1.85 -5.88
CA ILE A 76 -16.62 -2.54 -4.91
C ILE A 76 -17.86 -1.65 -4.71
N PRO A 77 -19.09 -2.12 -5.01
CA PRO A 77 -20.26 -1.29 -4.84
C PRO A 77 -20.44 -0.96 -3.36
N GLU A 78 -20.37 0.33 -3.03
CA GLU A 78 -20.46 0.92 -1.68
C GLU A 78 -21.85 0.78 -1.03
N THR A 79 -22.69 -0.14 -1.51
CA THR A 79 -24.08 -0.32 -1.09
C THR A 79 -24.32 -1.57 -0.23
N ALA A 80 -23.28 -2.34 0.12
CA ALA A 80 -23.41 -3.54 0.95
C ALA A 80 -23.20 -3.29 2.46
N ALA A 81 -23.13 -2.02 2.91
CA ALA A 81 -22.92 -1.65 4.31
C ALA A 81 -24.04 -0.74 4.86
N ARG A 82 -25.29 -1.20 4.76
CA ARG A 82 -26.42 -0.69 5.56
C ARG A 82 -27.21 -1.82 6.16
#